data_AF-A0A7S1AGZ5-F1
#
_entry.id   AF-A0A7S1AGZ5-F1
#
_cell.length_a   1.000
_cell.length_b   1.000
_cell.length_c   1.000
_cell.angle_alpha   90.00
_cell.angle_beta   90.00
_cell.angle_gamma   90.00
#
_symmetry.space_group_name_H-M   'P 1'
#
loop_
_entity.id
_entity.type
_entity.pdbx_description
1 polymer ?
#
loop_
_entity_poly.entity_id
_entity_poly.type
_entity_poly.pdbx_seq_one_letter_code
_entity_poly.pdbx_strand_id
1 'polypeptide(L)'
;QTGSGKTLAFLLPAVVHIEAQDLPTWGREPFLPIALIIAPTRELAIQIADAATKLLQYSCRGSHLGGIRTVCLYGGEPRNVQWANLSRGCQIVVATPGRL
;
A
#
# COMPACT_ATOMS: atom_id res chain seq x y z
N GLN A 1 -7.00 -3.67 -20.32
CA GLN A 1 -7.61 -2.52 -19.62
C GLN A 1 -8.32 -3.00 -18.36
N THR A 2 -7.81 -2.69 -17.17
CA THR A 2 -8.54 -2.84 -15.89
C THR A 2 -9.29 -1.55 -15.60
N GLY A 3 -10.31 -1.25 -16.40
CA GLY A 3 -11.07 0.01 -16.36
C GLY A 3 -12.52 -0.15 -15.89
N SER A 4 -12.79 -0.93 -14.83
CA SER A 4 -14.18 -1.15 -14.36
C SER A 4 -14.39 -0.91 -12.85
N GLY A 5 -13.52 -0.14 -12.19
CA GLY A 5 -13.66 0.14 -10.76
C GLY A 5 -13.28 -0.99 -9.81
N LYS A 6 -12.82 -2.15 -10.32
CA LYS A 6 -12.39 -3.30 -9.48
C LYS A 6 -11.32 -2.92 -8.46
N THR A 7 -10.35 -2.11 -8.88
CA THR A 7 -9.28 -1.64 -8.00
C THR A 7 -9.83 -0.81 -6.84
N LEU A 8 -10.79 0.09 -7.12
CA LEU A 8 -11.46 0.88 -6.09
C LEU A 8 -12.34 0.02 -5.19
N ALA A 9 -12.96 -1.03 -5.72
CA ALA A 9 -13.85 -1.91 -4.97
C ALA A 9 -13.16 -2.59 -3.77
N PHE A 10 -11.86 -2.87 -3.86
CA PHE A 10 -11.08 -3.38 -2.72
C PHE A 10 -10.22 -2.31 -2.02
N LEU A 11 -9.77 -1.26 -2.72
CA LEU A 11 -8.97 -0.21 -2.09
C LEU A 11 -9.79 0.65 -1.13
N LEU A 12 -11.00 1.06 -1.51
CA LEU A 12 -11.84 1.92 -0.69
C LEU A 12 -12.15 1.31 0.69
N PRO A 13 -12.65 0.05 0.79
CA PRO A 13 -12.87 -0.56 2.10
C PRO A 13 -11.57 -0.77 2.88
N ALA A 14 -10.44 -1.05 2.21
CA ALA A 14 -9.14 -1.14 2.87
C ALA A 14 -8.72 0.19 3.51
N VAL A 15 -8.93 1.31 2.82
CA VAL A 15 -8.66 2.66 3.34
C VAL A 15 -9.55 2.98 4.54
N VAL A 16 -10.86 2.72 4.43
CA VAL A 16 -11.79 2.92 5.55
C VAL A 16 -11.36 2.09 6.77
N HIS A 17 -10.95 0.83 6.54
CA HIS A 17 -10.46 -0.03 7.60
C HIS A 17 -9.18 0.51 8.26
N ILE A 18 -8.22 1.00 7.47
CA ILE A 18 -6.96 1.60 7.94
C ILE A 18 -7.21 2.86 8.78
N GLU A 19 -8.09 3.76 8.32
CA GLU A 19 -8.44 4.99 9.04
C GLU A 19 -9.14 4.72 10.38
N ALA A 20 -9.88 3.61 10.47
CA ALA A 20 -10.57 3.18 11.68
C ALA A 20 -9.67 2.43 12.68
N GLN A 21 -8.43 2.11 12.32
CA GLN A 21 -7.47 1.55 13.28
C GLN A 21 -6.87 2.66 14.14
N ASP A 22 -6.68 2.36 15.43
CA ASP A 22 -5.88 3.22 16.29
C ASP A 22 -4.46 3.38 15.72
N LEU A 23 -3.91 4.58 15.85
CA LEU A 23 -2.51 4.82 15.52
C LEU A 23 -1.63 3.86 16.34
N PRO A 24 -0.60 3.26 15.73
CA PRO A 24 0.36 2.48 16.49
C PRO A 24 0.90 3.33 17.64
N THR A 25 0.70 2.87 18.88
CA THR A 25 1.29 3.49 20.06
C THR A 25 2.81 3.57 19.85
N TRP A 26 3.36 4.76 20.02
CA TRP A 26 4.80 5.04 19.95
C TRP A 26 5.59 3.92 20.66
N GLY A 27 6.43 3.20 19.92
CA GLY A 27 7.22 2.08 20.44
C GLY A 27 6.81 0.69 19.96
N ARG A 28 5.67 0.52 19.29
CA ARG A 28 5.41 -0.68 18.46
C ARG A 28 6.03 -0.46 17.07
N GLU A 29 6.78 -1.46 16.62
CA GLU A 29 7.46 -1.57 15.32
C GLU A 29 6.83 -0.69 14.22
N PRO A 30 7.60 0.16 13.52
CA PRO A 30 7.08 1.03 12.45
C PRO A 30 6.60 0.25 11.19
N PHE A 31 6.40 -1.06 11.29
CA PHE A 31 6.43 -2.02 10.18
C PHE A 31 5.21 -2.93 10.08
N LEU A 32 3.99 -2.43 10.31
CA LEU A 32 2.80 -3.26 10.12
C LEU A 32 1.95 -2.74 8.97
N PRO A 33 2.14 -3.29 7.75
CA PRO A 33 1.13 -3.24 6.71
C PRO A 33 -0.19 -3.77 7.26
N ILE A 34 -1.26 -3.01 7.04
CA ILE A 34 -2.63 -3.38 7.42
C ILE A 34 -3.31 -4.09 6.25
N ALA A 35 -2.98 -3.70 5.01
CA ALA A 35 -3.52 -4.29 3.81
C ALA A 35 -2.41 -4.84 2.90
N LEU A 36 -2.57 -6.08 2.44
CA LEU A 36 -1.75 -6.72 1.43
C LEU A 36 -2.60 -7.03 0.20
N ILE A 37 -2.16 -6.57 -0.97
CA ILE A 37 -2.80 -6.84 -2.26
C ILE A 37 -1.81 -7.62 -3.12
N ILE A 38 -2.19 -8.82 -3.55
CA ILE A 38 -1.35 -9.66 -4.40
C ILE A 38 -1.80 -9.55 -5.85
N ALA A 39 -0.87 -9.25 -6.75
CA ALA A 39 -1.09 -9.17 -8.19
C ALA A 39 -0.20 -10.20 -8.93
N PRO A 40 -0.70 -10.86 -9.99
CA PRO A 40 0.03 -11.91 -10.70
C PRO A 40 1.23 -11.39 -11.52
N THR A 41 1.23 -10.11 -11.91
CA THR A 41 2.29 -9.53 -12.74
C THR A 41 2.77 -8.19 -12.19
N ARG A 42 3.99 -7.81 -12.58
CA ARG A 42 4.59 -6.52 -12.23
C ARG A 42 3.74 -5.36 -12.70
N GLU A 43 3.25 -5.42 -13.94
CA GLU A 43 2.49 -4.36 -14.58
C GLU A 43 1.19 -4.11 -13.82
N LEU A 44 0.50 -5.18 -13.39
CA LEU A 44 -0.73 -5.06 -12.63
C LEU A 44 -0.47 -4.57 -11.20
N ALA A 45 0.62 -5.02 -10.55
CA ALA A 45 1.02 -4.51 -9.24
C ALA A 45 1.28 -2.99 -9.27
N ILE A 46 1.99 -2.51 -10.30
CA ILE A 46 2.26 -1.08 -10.51
C ILE A 46 0.95 -0.32 -10.75
N GLN A 47 0.07 -0.81 -11.62
CA GLN A 47 -1.22 -0.17 -11.89
C GLN A 47 -2.10 -0.02 -10.63
N ILE A 48 -2.12 -1.04 -9.78
CA ILE A 48 -2.87 -1.01 -8.51
C ILE A 48 -2.21 -0.02 -7.53
N ALA A 49 -0.88 -0.03 -7.41
CA ALA A 49 -0.16 0.89 -6.53
C ALA A 49 -0.33 2.37 -6.95
N ASP A 50 -0.32 2.65 -8.26
CA ASP A 50 -0.60 3.98 -8.80
C ASP A 50 -2.03 4.43 -8.50
N ALA A 51 -3.01 3.53 -8.65
CA ALA A 51 -4.40 3.81 -8.31
C ALA A 51 -4.58 4.08 -6.81
N ALA A 52 -3.91 3.31 -5.94
CA ALA A 52 -3.90 3.53 -4.50
C ALA A 52 -3.27 4.88 -4.15
N THR A 53 -2.12 5.21 -4.73
CA THR A 53 -1.43 6.49 -4.50
C THR A 53 -2.30 7.68 -4.90
N LYS A 54 -2.99 7.60 -6.05
CA LYS A 54 -3.94 8.64 -6.50
C LYS A 54 -5.12 8.79 -5.56
N LEU A 55 -5.71 7.67 -5.11
CA LEU A 55 -6.82 7.70 -4.16
C LEU A 55 -6.41 8.29 -2.80
N LEU A 56 -5.17 8.04 -2.37
CA LEU A 56 -4.63 8.45 -1.08
C LEU A 56 -4.01 9.85 -1.06
N GLN A 57 -4.01 10.58 -2.18
CA GLN A 57 -3.41 11.91 -2.30
C GLN A 57 -3.90 12.91 -1.24
N TYR A 58 -5.13 12.74 -0.74
CA TYR A 58 -5.75 13.59 0.27
C TYR A 58 -5.91 12.91 1.65
N SER A 59 -5.33 11.72 1.84
CA SER A 59 -5.46 10.93 3.08
C SER A 59 -4.77 11.56 4.30
N CYS A 60 -3.86 12.50 4.10
CA CYS A 60 -3.20 13.27 5.17
C CYS A 60 -4.15 14.17 5.98
N ARG A 61 -5.45 14.19 5.66
CA ARG A 61 -6.51 14.82 6.46
C ARG A 61 -7.19 13.86 7.45
N GLY A 62 -6.80 12.58 7.45
CA GLY A 62 -7.36 11.51 8.30
C GLY A 62 -6.67 11.36 9.65
N SER A 63 -6.91 10.24 10.32
CA SER A 63 -6.33 9.90 11.63
C SER A 63 -4.82 9.64 11.56
N HIS A 64 -4.30 9.32 10.37
CA HIS A 64 -2.87 9.10 10.11
C HIS A 64 -2.14 10.43 9.84
N LEU A 65 -1.48 10.97 10.88
CA LEU A 65 -0.55 12.10 10.78
C LEU A 65 0.60 11.75 9.81
N GLY A 66 0.46 12.13 8.55
CA GLY A 66 1.39 11.77 7.45
C GLY A 66 0.73 11.09 6.25
N GLY A 67 -0.56 10.75 6.35
CA GLY A 67 -1.33 10.05 5.31
C GLY A 67 -1.04 8.55 5.24
N ILE A 68 -1.87 7.83 4.50
CA ILE A 68 -1.71 6.40 4.26
C ILE A 68 -0.68 6.21 3.14
N ARG A 69 0.31 5.35 3.37
CA ARG A 69 1.35 5.05 2.38
C ARG A 69 1.19 3.67 1.76
N THR A 70 1.43 3.61 0.45
CA THR A 70 1.47 2.37 -0.33
C THR A 70 2.91 2.07 -0.77
N VAL A 71 3.33 0.81 -0.69
CA VAL A 71 4.60 0.31 -1.25
C VAL A 71 4.32 -0.82 -2.23
N CYS A 72 5.02 -0.82 -3.36
CA CYS A 72 4.86 -1.85 -4.40
C CYS A 72 6.11 -2.75 -4.48
N LEU A 73 5.92 -4.07 -4.41
CA LEU A 73 6.98 -5.08 -4.40
C LEU A 73 6.87 -6.02 -5.61
N TYR A 74 7.87 -6.02 -6.47
CA TYR A 74 7.87 -6.89 -7.67
C TYR A 74 9.27 -7.32 -8.14
N GLY A 75 9.32 -8.38 -8.95
CA GLY A 75 10.54 -8.88 -9.61
C GLY A 75 11.19 -7.87 -10.56
N GLY A 76 12.52 -7.91 -10.71
CA GLY A 76 13.27 -7.07 -11.67
C GLY A 76 13.83 -5.75 -11.15
N GLU A 77 13.39 -5.28 -9.98
CA GLU A 77 13.95 -4.09 -9.29
C GLU A 77 14.87 -4.51 -8.13
N PRO A 78 15.96 -3.77 -7.80
CA PRO A 78 16.87 -4.11 -6.72
C PRO A 78 16.18 -4.20 -5.35
N ARG A 79 16.47 -5.28 -4.60
CA ARG A 79 15.85 -5.53 -3.29
C ARG A 79 16.11 -4.41 -2.29
N ASN A 80 17.28 -3.79 -2.33
CA ASN A 80 17.65 -2.71 -1.42
C ASN A 80 16.77 -1.46 -1.59
N VAL A 81 16.35 -1.16 -2.81
CA VAL A 81 15.47 0.00 -3.10
C VAL A 81 14.07 -0.27 -2.54
N GLN A 82 13.52 -1.45 -2.81
CA GLN A 82 12.22 -1.86 -2.28
C GLN A 82 12.23 -1.94 -0.75
N TRP A 83 13.31 -2.49 -0.18
CA TRP A 83 13.52 -2.53 1.27
C TRP A 83 13.59 -1.14 1.87
N ALA A 84 14.33 -0.20 1.29
CA ALA A 84 14.41 1.17 1.78
C ALA A 84 13.06 1.90 1.76
N ASN A 85 12.18 1.58 0.80
CA ASN A 85 10.83 2.13 0.74
C ASN A 85 9.89 1.49 1.78
N LEU A 86 10.03 0.18 1.99
CA LEU A 86 9.28 -0.56 3.01
C LEU A 86 9.74 -0.18 4.43
N SER A 87 11.05 0.03 4.61
CA SER A 87 11.69 0.38 5.89
C SER A 87 11.32 1.77 6.42
N ARG A 88 10.60 2.58 5.63
CA ARG A 88 9.99 3.83 6.09
C ARG A 88 8.59 3.61 6.71
N GLY A 89 8.07 2.37 6.72
CA GLY A 89 6.79 1.94 7.30
C GLY A 89 5.51 2.25 6.48
N CYS A 90 4.74 1.27 6.01
CA CYS A 90 3.57 1.52 5.15
C CYS A 90 2.32 0.78 5.64
N GLN A 91 1.14 1.27 5.28
CA GLN A 91 -0.14 0.63 5.61
C GLN A 91 -0.62 -0.30 4.50
N ILE A 92 -0.28 -0.01 3.25
CA ILE A 92 -0.68 -0.84 2.09
C ILE A 92 0.57 -1.38 1.39
N VAL A 93 0.61 -2.68 1.17
CA VAL A 93 1.59 -3.34 0.30
C VAL A 93 0.87 -3.92 -0.91
N VAL A 94 1.37 -3.63 -2.10
CA VAL A 94 0.96 -4.28 -3.36
C VAL A 94 2.13 -5.12 -3.84
N ALA A 95 1.96 -6.43 -4.04
CA ALA A 95 3.09 -7.30 -4.33
C ALA A 95 2.79 -8.36 -5.39
N THR A 96 3.84 -8.77 -6.11
CA THR A 96 3.82 -10.05 -6.85
C THR A 96 4.25 -11.20 -5.94
N PRO A 97 3.64 -12.40 -6.02
CA PRO A 97 3.94 -13.53 -5.13
C PRO A 97 5.44 -13.86 -5.01
N GLY A 98 6.18 -13.83 -6.12
CA GLY A 98 7.61 -14.20 -6.13
C GLY A 98 8.55 -13.16 -5.50
N ARG A 99 8.07 -11.98 -5.11
CA ARG A 99 8.88 -10.93 -4.47
C ARG A 99 8.54 -10.70 -3.00
N LEU A 100 7.29 -10.94 -2.62
CA LEU A 100 6.83 -10.88 -1.23
C LEU A 100 7.64 -11.87 -0.37
#